data_AF-A0A830F367-F1
#
_entry.id   AF-A0A830F367-F1
#
_cell.length_a   1.000
_cell.length_b   1.000
_cell.length_c   1.000
_cell.angle_alpha   90.00
_cell.angle_beta   90.00
_cell.angle_gamma   90.00
#
_symmetry.space_group_name_H-M   'P 1'
#
loop_
_entity.id
_entity.type
_entity.pdbx_description
1 polymer ?
#
loop_
_entity_poly.entity_id
_entity_poly.type
_entity_poly.pdbx_seq_one_letter_code
_entity_poly.pdbx_strand_id
1 'polypeptide(L)' 'MVNEEFRPNERQEAILRVLKEGRDEGRPWGYGNPKRFEEELGIRRQYVNRALRGLVDAGWVEKANRGLYRFVVDPREE' A
#
# COMPACT_ATOMS: atom_id res chain seq x y z
N MET A 1 4.93 11.87 -10.17
CA MET A 1 5.82 12.54 -9.20
C MET A 1 5.36 12.10 -7.82
N VAL A 2 6.29 11.76 -6.92
CA VAL A 2 5.97 11.32 -5.56
C VAL A 2 5.59 12.55 -4.73
N ASN A 3 4.51 12.45 -3.95
CA ASN A 3 4.12 13.49 -3.01
C ASN A 3 4.76 13.23 -1.65
N GLU A 4 5.84 13.94 -1.33
CA GLU A 4 6.58 13.85 -0.07
C GLU A 4 5.82 14.46 1.12
N GLU A 5 4.89 15.38 0.84
CA GLU A 5 4.03 16.01 1.85
C GLU A 5 2.77 15.20 2.16
N PHE A 6 2.56 14.07 1.47
CA PHE A 6 1.45 13.18 1.77
C PHE A 6 1.60 12.61 3.20
N ARG A 7 0.50 12.62 3.95
CA ARG A 7 0.42 12.01 5.29
C ARG A 7 -0.60 10.89 5.24
N PRO A 8 -0.16 9.62 5.16
CA PRO A 8 -1.07 8.49 5.16
C PRO A 8 -1.94 8.48 6.42
N ASN A 9 -3.22 8.20 6.28
CA ASN A 9 -4.08 7.92 7.44
C ASN A 9 -3.87 6.49 7.97
N GLU A 10 -4.47 6.16 9.10
CA GLU A 10 -4.33 4.86 9.77
C GLU A 10 -4.53 3.65 8.85
N ARG A 11 -5.50 3.71 7.93
CA ARG A 11 -5.77 2.60 6.99
C ARG A 11 -4.69 2.50 5.91
N GLN A 12 -4.19 3.65 5.45
CA GLN A 12 -3.10 3.69 4.48
C GLN A 12 -1.79 3.21 5.10
N GLU A 13 -1.51 3.58 6.35
CA GLU A 13 -0.39 3.03 7.12
C GLU A 13 -0.50 1.50 7.28
N ALA A 14 -1.70 1.00 7.57
CA ALA A 14 -1.93 -0.45 7.64
C ALA A 14 -1.64 -1.15 6.30
N ILE A 15 -2.07 -0.58 5.18
CA ILE A 15 -1.77 -1.11 3.84
C ILE A 15 -0.27 -1.05 3.53
N LEU A 16 0.41 0.06 3.84
CA LEU A 16 1.85 0.20 3.65
C LEU A 16 2.63 -0.85 4.46
N ARG A 17 2.21 -1.13 5.70
CA ARG A 17 2.79 -2.21 6.51
C ARG A 17 2.67 -3.58 5.85
N VAL A 18 1.47 -3.94 5.36
CA VAL A 18 1.27 -5.21 4.63
C VAL A 18 2.11 -5.29 3.35
N LEU A 19 2.27 -4.16 2.64
CA LEU A 19 3.11 -4.12 1.44
C LEU A 19 4.60 -4.27 1.74
N LYS A 20 5.08 -3.76 2.88
CA LYS A 20 6.49 -3.84 3.31
C LYS A 20 6.83 -5.14 4.04
N GLU A 21 5.83 -5.92 4.43
CA GLU A 21 6.00 -7.21 5.09
C GLU A 21 6.93 -8.13 4.28
N GLY A 22 7.99 -8.64 4.93
CA GLY A 22 9.00 -9.51 4.32
C GLY A 22 10.21 -8.78 3.71
N ARG A 23 10.20 -7.44 3.64
CA ARG A 23 11.32 -6.63 3.09
C ARG A 23 12.65 -6.94 3.75
N ASP A 24 12.68 -6.99 5.09
CA ASP A 24 13.91 -7.20 5.86
C ASP A 24 14.22 -8.69 6.12
N GLU A 25 13.33 -9.59 5.69
CA GLU A 25 13.45 -11.04 5.89
C GLU A 25 13.91 -11.76 4.61
N GLY A 26 14.18 -11.04 3.52
CA GLY A 26 14.51 -11.61 2.21
C GLY A 26 13.35 -12.39 1.56
N ARG A 27 12.12 -12.18 2.04
CA ARG A 27 10.92 -12.81 1.48
C ARG A 27 10.36 -11.95 0.34
N PRO A 28 9.61 -12.53 -0.62
CA PRO A 28 8.89 -11.75 -1.61
C PRO A 28 7.96 -10.73 -0.94
N TRP A 29 8.11 -9.45 -1.29
CA TRP A 29 7.40 -8.34 -0.68
C TRP A 29 6.98 -7.30 -1.74
N GLY A 30 6.28 -6.26 -1.31
CA GLY A 30 5.99 -5.09 -2.15
C GLY A 30 4.75 -5.22 -3.01
N TYR A 31 4.04 -6.36 -3.01
CA TYR A 31 2.84 -6.57 -3.83
C TYR A 31 1.63 -7.00 -3.02
N GLY A 32 0.46 -6.47 -3.38
CA GLY A 32 -0.80 -6.82 -2.74
C GLY A 32 -2.00 -6.61 -3.65
N ASN A 33 -3.07 -7.35 -3.38
CA ASN A 33 -4.36 -7.17 -4.04
C ASN A 33 -5.43 -6.79 -2.98
N PRO A 34 -6.58 -6.22 -3.37
CA PRO A 34 -7.61 -5.83 -2.41
C PRO A 34 -8.03 -6.96 -1.46
N LYS A 35 -8.11 -8.21 -1.97
CA LYS A 35 -8.53 -9.37 -1.17
C LYS A 35 -7.53 -9.69 -0.06
N ARG A 36 -6.21 -9.64 -0.32
CA ARG A 36 -5.16 -9.78 0.71
C ARG A 36 -5.32 -8.73 1.80
N PHE A 37 -5.51 -7.46 1.43
CA PHE A 37 -5.69 -6.39 2.43
C PHE A 37 -6.98 -6.55 3.24
N GLU A 38 -8.07 -7.04 2.64
CA GLU A 38 -9.30 -7.35 3.35
C GLU A 38 -9.09 -8.42 4.43
N GLU A 39 -8.33 -9.47 4.10
CA GLU A 39 -8.03 -10.59 4.99
C GLU A 39 -7.07 -10.21 6.11
N GLU A 40 -5.93 -9.58 5.77
CA GLU A 40 -4.90 -9.20 6.74
C GLU A 40 -5.35 -8.10 7.70
N LEU A 41 -6.17 -7.15 7.22
CA LEU A 41 -6.55 -5.97 8.00
C LEU A 41 -7.97 -6.05 8.58
N GLY A 42 -8.79 -7.02 8.17
CA GLY A 42 -10.21 -7.08 8.55
C GLY A 42 -11.02 -5.88 8.04
N ILE A 43 -10.53 -5.17 7.02
CA ILE A 43 -11.14 -3.95 6.48
C ILE A 43 -12.01 -4.32 5.28
N ARG A 44 -13.23 -3.77 5.18
CA ARG A 44 -14.09 -3.96 4.01
C ARG A 44 -13.44 -3.44 2.72
N ARG A 45 -13.63 -4.16 1.61
CA ARG A 45 -13.13 -3.81 0.26
C ARG A 45 -13.25 -2.33 -0.14
N GLN A 46 -14.38 -1.71 0.17
CA GLN A 46 -14.62 -0.30 -0.17
C GLN A 46 -13.58 0.63 0.47
N TYR A 47 -13.24 0.39 1.73
CA TYR A 47 -12.25 1.21 2.46
C TYR A 47 -10.83 0.88 2.02
N VAL A 48 -10.53 -0.39 1.72
CA VAL A 48 -9.26 -0.79 1.10
C VAL A 48 -9.04 -0.05 -0.22
N ASN A 49 -10.02 -0.08 -1.12
CA ASN A 49 -9.92 0.59 -2.42
C ASN A 49 -9.79 2.12 -2.28
N ARG A 50 -10.47 2.73 -1.31
CA ARG A 50 -10.34 4.17 -1.04
C ARG A 50 -8.93 4.52 -0.55
N ALA A 51 -8.38 3.72 0.37
CA ALA A 51 -7.04 3.92 0.89
C ALA A 51 -5.97 3.72 -0.19
N LEU A 52 -6.06 2.65 -0.99
CA LEU A 52 -5.19 2.38 -2.13
C LEU A 52 -5.22 3.52 -3.14
N ARG A 53 -6.39 4.07 -3.45
CA ARG A 53 -6.50 5.23 -4.36
C ARG A 53 -5.67 6.40 -3.85
N GLY A 54 -5.80 6.78 -2.58
CA GLY A 54 -5.00 7.90 -2.04
C GLY A 54 -3.49 7.63 -2.06
N LEU A 55 -3.06 6.39 -1.83
CA LEU A 55 -1.64 6.02 -1.95
C LEU A 55 -1.14 6.05 -3.40
N VAL A 56 -1.99 5.67 -4.36
CA VAL A 56 -1.71 5.76 -5.79
C VAL A 56 -1.64 7.21 -6.25
N ASP A 57 -2.59 8.04 -5.84
CA ASP A 57 -2.61 9.47 -6.16
C ASP A 57 -1.38 10.19 -5.59
N ALA A 58 -0.86 9.74 -4.43
CA ALA A 58 0.38 10.24 -3.84
C ALA A 58 1.67 9.68 -4.49
N GLY A 59 1.57 8.62 -5.31
CA GLY A 59 2.72 7.96 -5.94
C GLY A 59 3.52 7.02 -5.04
N TRP A 60 3.02 6.69 -3.84
CA TRP A 60 3.69 5.78 -2.89
C TRP A 60 3.43 4.31 -3.23
N VAL A 61 2.31 4.05 -3.90
CA VAL A 61 1.89 2.76 -4.43
C VAL A 61 1.52 2.97 -5.88
N GLU A 62 1.68 1.97 -6.73
CA GLU A 62 1.17 2.00 -8.11
C GLU A 62 0.29 0.79 -8.39
N LYS A 63 -0.47 0.86 -9.47
CA LYS A 63 -1.28 -0.26 -9.96
C LYS A 63 -0.50 -1.01 -11.04
N ALA A 64 0.23 -2.04 -10.64
CA ALA A 64 1.05 -2.87 -11.54
C ALA A 64 0.19 -3.65 -12.57
N ASN A 65 -1.03 -4.06 -12.19
CA ASN A 65 -2.01 -4.65 -13.11
C ASN A 65 -3.44 -4.49 -12.56
N ARG A 66 -4.46 -4.96 -13.29
CA ARG A 66 -5.85 -4.99 -12.83
C ARG A 66 -5.97 -5.75 -11.50
N GLY A 67 -6.13 -4.99 -10.42
CA GLY A 67 -6.33 -5.54 -9.08
C GLY A 67 -5.03 -5.90 -8.35
N LEU A 68 -3.86 -5.60 -8.92
CA LEU A 68 -2.56 -5.79 -8.29
C LEU A 68 -1.89 -4.43 -8.08
N TYR A 69 -1.44 -4.20 -6.85
CA TYR A 69 -0.78 -2.98 -6.41
C TYR A 69 0.64 -3.29 -5.98
N ARG A 70 1.56 -2.35 -6.25
CA ARG A 70 2.98 -2.45 -5.95
C ARG A 70 3.41 -1.26 -5.09
N PHE A 71 4.12 -1.51 -4.00
CA PHE A 71 4.83 -0.48 -3.25
C PHE A 71 5.91 0.15 -4.11
N VAL A 72 5.94 1.47 -4.17
CA VAL A 72 6.95 2.22 -4.93
C VAL A 72 7.99 2.77 -3.97
N VAL A 73 7.55 3.61 -3.03
CA VAL A 73 8.42 4.32 -2.09
C VAL A 73 7.62 4.81 -0.89
N ASP A 74 8.30 4.98 0.24
CA ASP A 74 7.86 5.77 1.38
C ASP A 74 8.94 6.83 1.64
N PRO A 75 8.72 8.10 1.23
CA PRO A 75 9.71 9.18 1.37
C PRO A 75 10.16 9.46 2.81
N ARG A 76 9.50 8.88 3.81
CA ARG A 76 9.86 9.05 5.23
C ARG A 76 10.92 8.06 5.70
N GLU A 77 11.25 7.06 4.88
CA GLU A 77 12.25 6.03 5.17
C GLU A 77 13.60 6.30 4.48
N GLU A 78 13.75 7.44 3.81
CA GLU A 78 15.00 7.93 3.22
C GLU A 78 15.80 8.83 4.18
#